data_AF-A0A8S3XDH5-F1
#
_entry.id   AF-A0A8S3XDH5-F1
#
_cell.length_a   1.000
_cell.length_b   1.000
_cell.length_c   1.000
_cell.angle_alpha   90.00
_cell.angle_beta   90.00
_cell.angle_gamma   90.00
#
_symmetry.space_group_name_H-M   'P 1'
#
loop_
_entity.id
_entity.type
_entity.pdbx_description
1 polymer ?
#
loop_
_entity_poly.entity_id
_entity_poly.type
_entity_poly.pdbx_seq_one_letter_code
_entity_poly.pdbx_strand_id
1 'polypeptide(L)'
;MDIIVTGCDAAMPSQIAISRRKSVYWWTTEIALLRTECLRLRRQEFTSRNRDTRQQKNDEYKAAKKRLVNAIKVSKERCRKAVCREVDDDLWGNG
;
A
#
# COMPACT_ATOMS: atom_id res chain seq x y z
N MET A 1 12.06 34.43 -14.76
CA MET A 1 11.70 33.98 -13.39
C MET A 1 12.33 32.62 -13.07
N ASP A 2 13.28 32.13 -13.88
CA ASP A 2 13.81 30.77 -13.75
C ASP A 2 15.00 30.67 -12.80
N ILE A 3 15.82 31.72 -12.68
CA ILE A 3 17.05 31.72 -11.87
C ILE A 3 16.76 31.42 -10.39
N ILE A 4 15.63 31.90 -9.87
CA ILE A 4 15.23 31.67 -8.47
C ILE A 4 14.78 30.22 -8.27
N VAL A 5 14.06 29.65 -9.25
CA VAL A 5 13.62 28.25 -9.22
C VAL A 5 14.82 27.32 -9.31
N THR A 6 15.73 27.54 -10.26
CA THR A 6 16.96 26.75 -10.40
C THR A 6 17.86 26.86 -9.18
N GLY A 7 17.96 28.05 -8.57
CA GLY A 7 18.72 28.26 -7.34
C GLY A 7 18.11 27.53 -6.14
N CYS A 8 16.79 27.55 -6.00
CA CYS A 8 16.09 26.80 -4.95
C CYS A 8 16.23 25.29 -5.13
N ASP A 9 16.06 24.78 -6.35
CA ASP A 9 16.17 23.35 -6.65
C ASP A 9 17.61 22.82 -6.43
N ALA A 10 18.62 23.66 -6.69
CA ALA A 10 20.03 23.33 -6.41
C ALA A 10 20.37 23.38 -4.91
N ALA A 11 19.80 24.35 -4.17
CA ALA A 11 20.03 24.48 -2.73
C ALA A 11 19.20 23.48 -1.90
N MET A 12 18.04 23.04 -2.42
CA MET A 12 17.13 22.09 -1.79
C MET A 12 16.79 20.95 -2.74
N PRO A 13 17.75 20.06 -3.04
CA PRO A 13 17.50 18.91 -3.90
C PRO A 13 16.44 18.01 -3.25
N SER A 14 15.31 17.82 -3.94
CA SER A 14 14.27 16.92 -3.47
C SER A 14 14.84 15.50 -3.30
N GLN A 15 14.79 14.96 -2.09
CA GLN A 15 15.15 13.56 -1.87
C GLN A 15 14.10 12.69 -2.57
N ILE A 16 14.47 12.15 -3.73
CA ILE A 16 13.70 11.07 -4.35
C ILE A 16 13.74 9.90 -3.37
N ALA A 17 12.59 9.54 -2.81
CA ALA A 17 12.45 8.40 -1.93
C ALA A 17 12.64 7.11 -2.74
N ILE A 18 13.88 6.77 -3.07
CA ILE A 18 14.23 5.49 -3.69
C ILE A 18 14.06 4.43 -2.61
N SER A 19 12.92 3.74 -2.62
CA SER A 19 12.70 2.58 -1.77
C SER A 19 13.63 1.45 -2.19
N ARG A 20 14.88 1.46 -1.71
CA ARG A 20 15.86 0.37 -1.88
C ARG A 20 15.47 -0.91 -1.12
N ARG A 21 14.34 -0.91 -0.40
CA ARG A 21 13.86 -2.10 0.32
C ARG A 21 13.18 -3.02 -0.68
N LYS A 22 13.61 -4.29 -0.72
CA LYS A 22 12.90 -5.36 -1.42
C LYS A 22 11.43 -5.34 -0.96
N SER A 23 10.49 -5.37 -1.89
CA SER A 23 9.08 -5.44 -1.50
C SER A 23 8.87 -6.71 -0.68
N VAL A 24 8.08 -6.62 0.39
CA VAL A 24 7.82 -7.77 1.26
C VAL A 24 7.19 -8.89 0.42
N TYR A 25 7.49 -10.15 0.72
CA TYR A 25 7.06 -11.32 -0.10
C TYR A 25 5.56 -11.40 -0.39
N TRP A 26 4.71 -10.84 0.49
CA TRP A 26 3.25 -10.81 0.35
C TRP A 26 2.73 -9.50 -0.25
N TRP A 27 3.60 -8.56 -0.61
CA TRP A 27 3.22 -7.26 -1.15
C TRP A 27 2.99 -7.35 -2.66
N THR A 28 1.76 -7.06 -3.09
CA THR A 28 1.35 -7.10 -4.50
C THR A 28 0.91 -5.73 -4.98
N THR A 29 0.90 -5.52 -6.30
CA THR A 29 0.38 -4.30 -6.93
C THR A 29 -1.07 -4.04 -6.55
N GLU A 30 -1.88 -5.09 -6.42
CA GLU A 30 -3.26 -5.01 -5.93
C GLU A 30 -3.34 -4.42 -4.51
N ILE A 31 -2.52 -4.92 -3.58
CA ILE A 31 -2.46 -4.40 -2.20
C ILE A 31 -1.98 -2.94 -2.19
N ALA A 32 -1.06 -2.57 -3.07
CA ALA A 32 -0.61 -1.20 -3.21
C ALA A 32 -1.77 -0.28 -3.65
N LEU A 33 -2.52 -0.66 -4.69
CA LEU A 33 -3.69 0.08 -5.16
C LEU A 33 -4.76 0.20 -4.06
N LEU A 34 -5.13 -0.91 -3.41
CA LEU A 34 -6.09 -0.91 -2.31
C LEU A 34 -5.65 -0.03 -1.14
N ARG A 35 -4.34 0.01 -0.84
CA ARG A 35 -3.80 0.87 0.21
C ARG A 35 -3.87 2.35 -0.18
N THR A 36 -3.53 2.70 -1.41
CA THR A 36 -3.64 4.09 -1.88
C THR A 36 -5.09 4.58 -1.79
N GLU A 37 -6.04 3.76 -2.20
CA GLU A 37 -7.46 4.06 -2.15
C GLU A 37 -7.97 4.18 -0.71
N CYS A 38 -7.59 3.25 0.17
CA CYS A 38 -7.95 3.30 1.58
C CYS A 38 -7.41 4.58 2.26
N LEU A 39 -6.17 4.99 1.94
CA LEU A 39 -5.60 6.24 2.46
C LEU A 39 -6.29 7.49 1.89
N ARG A 40 -6.69 7.44 0.62
CA ARG A 40 -7.46 8.52 -0.02
C ARG A 40 -8.80 8.73 0.70
N LEU A 41 -9.56 7.65 0.90
CA LEU A 41 -10.85 7.68 1.61
C LEU A 41 -10.70 8.11 3.06
N ARG A 42 -9.65 7.63 3.76
CA ARG A 42 -9.35 8.08 5.12
C ARG A 42 -9.15 9.59 5.20
N ARG A 43 -8.38 10.18 4.28
CA ARG A 43 -8.20 11.65 4.25
C ARG A 43 -9.53 12.36 3.99
N GLN A 44 -10.34 11.84 3.08
CA GLN A 44 -11.63 12.42 2.70
C GLN A 44 -12.66 12.42 3.85
N GLU A 45 -12.59 11.42 4.74
CA GLU A 45 -13.39 11.36 5.96
C GLU A 45 -13.15 12.60 6.85
N PHE A 46 -11.88 12.95 7.09
CA PHE A 46 -11.51 14.08 7.95
C PHE A 46 -11.84 15.45 7.34
N THR A 47 -11.93 15.57 6.02
CA THR A 47 -12.28 16.82 5.33
C THR A 47 -13.78 17.16 5.41
N SER A 48 -14.63 16.19 5.75
CA SER A 48 -16.08 16.36 5.75
C SER A 48 -16.57 17.16 6.96
N ARG A 49 -17.11 18.37 6.74
CA ARG A 49 -17.75 19.18 7.79
C ARG A 49 -19.18 18.75 8.11
N ASN A 50 -19.91 18.18 7.14
CA ASN A 50 -21.30 17.73 7.31
C ASN A 50 -21.36 16.31 7.88
N ARG A 51 -22.28 16.09 8.84
CA ARG A 51 -22.44 14.83 9.59
C ARG A 51 -22.86 13.66 8.70
N ASP A 52 -23.84 13.86 7.82
CA ASP A 52 -24.35 12.79 6.94
C ASP A 52 -23.30 12.38 5.89
N THR A 53 -22.65 13.38 5.26
CA THR A 53 -21.54 13.14 4.34
C THR A 53 -20.35 12.45 5.03
N ARG A 54 -20.11 12.74 6.32
CA ARG A 54 -19.06 12.08 7.10
C ARG A 54 -19.39 10.62 7.35
N GLN A 55 -20.63 10.29 7.65
CA GLN A 55 -21.06 8.91 7.87
C GLN A 55 -20.89 8.07 6.61
N GLN A 56 -21.35 8.56 5.46
CA GLN A 56 -21.20 7.88 4.18
C GLN A 56 -19.72 7.62 3.83
N LYS A 57 -18.87 8.65 3.98
CA LYS A 57 -17.42 8.52 3.74
C LYS A 57 -16.74 7.57 4.73
N ASN A 58 -17.21 7.53 5.98
CA ASN A 58 -16.71 6.61 6.99
C ASN A 58 -17.03 5.15 6.62
N ASP A 59 -18.24 4.90 6.11
CA ASP A 59 -18.66 3.57 5.67
C ASP A 59 -17.92 3.12 4.40
N GLU A 60 -17.67 4.03 3.46
CA GLU A 60 -16.79 3.79 2.29
C GLU A 60 -15.35 3.45 2.73
N TYR A 61 -14.79 4.20 3.68
CA TYR A 61 -13.47 3.91 4.25
C TYR A 61 -13.43 2.54 4.94
N LYS A 62 -14.45 2.18 5.74
CA LYS A 62 -14.55 0.86 6.37
C LYS A 62 -14.58 -0.25 5.32
N ALA A 63 -15.34 -0.08 4.25
CA ALA A 63 -15.42 -1.05 3.15
C ALA A 63 -14.07 -1.20 2.44
N ALA A 64 -13.37 -0.09 2.14
CA ALA A 64 -12.03 -0.12 1.56
C ALA A 64 -10.99 -0.77 2.49
N LYS A 65 -11.04 -0.47 3.79
CA LYS A 65 -10.19 -1.11 4.80
C LYS A 65 -10.43 -2.62 4.87
N LYS A 66 -11.69 -3.06 4.82
CA LYS A 66 -12.03 -4.50 4.81
C LYS A 66 -11.47 -5.19 3.57
N ARG A 67 -11.60 -4.57 2.39
CA ARG A 67 -10.99 -5.07 1.14
C ARG A 67 -9.47 -5.20 1.26
N LEU A 68 -8.79 -4.17 1.78
CA LEU A 68 -7.34 -4.20 1.99
C LEU A 68 -6.90 -5.32 2.93
N VAL A 69 -7.57 -5.46 4.09
CA VAL A 69 -7.24 -6.52 5.06
C VAL A 69 -7.45 -7.90 4.47
N ASN A 70 -8.56 -8.11 3.74
CA ASN A 70 -8.82 -9.36 3.06
C ASN A 70 -7.77 -9.68 2.00
N ALA A 71 -7.39 -8.72 1.15
CA ALA A 71 -6.35 -8.91 0.14
C ALA A 71 -4.99 -9.26 0.77
N ILE A 72 -4.61 -8.61 1.88
CA ILE A 72 -3.40 -8.96 2.63
C ILE A 72 -3.48 -10.38 3.18
N LYS A 73 -4.63 -10.78 3.75
CA LYS A 73 -4.83 -12.13 4.29
C LYS A 73 -4.70 -13.18 3.19
N VAL A 74 -5.33 -12.96 2.04
CA VAL A 74 -5.28 -13.86 0.88
C VAL A 74 -3.86 -13.95 0.32
N SER A 75 -3.16 -12.83 0.19
CA SER A 75 -1.77 -12.81 -0.31
C SER A 75 -0.82 -13.58 0.61
N LYS A 76 -0.90 -13.33 1.92
CA LYS A 76 -0.10 -14.06 2.92
C LYS A 76 -0.41 -15.56 2.88
N GLU A 77 -1.67 -15.94 2.78
CA GLU A 77 -2.08 -17.34 2.70
C GLU A 77 -1.57 -18.01 1.40
N ARG A 78 -1.60 -17.30 0.27
CA ARG A 78 -1.00 -17.77 -0.98
C ARG A 78 0.49 -18.01 -0.84
N CYS A 79 1.23 -17.04 -0.29
CA CYS A 79 2.68 -17.19 -0.07
C CYS A 79 2.98 -18.34 0.90
N ARG A 80 2.20 -18.48 1.97
CA ARG A 80 2.34 -19.59 2.92
C ARG A 80 2.15 -20.95 2.22
N LYS A 81 1.10 -21.10 1.42
CA LYS A 81 0.84 -22.33 0.65
C LYS A 81 1.93 -22.61 -0.38
N ALA A 82 2.49 -21.59 -1.02
CA ALA A 82 3.60 -21.77 -1.96
C ALA A 82 4.83 -22.36 -1.27
N VAL A 83 5.21 -21.81 -0.10
CA VAL A 83 6.32 -22.34 0.70
C VAL A 83 6.04 -23.77 1.18
N CYS A 84 4.82 -24.07 1.64
CA CYS A 84 4.50 -25.44 2.04
C CYS A 84 4.64 -26.44 0.88
N ARG A 85 4.18 -26.09 -0.32
CA ARG A 85 4.32 -26.95 -1.51
C ARG A 85 5.77 -27.18 -1.89
N GLU A 86 6.59 -26.14 -1.85
CA GLU A 86 8.03 -26.24 -2.13
C GLU A 86 8.72 -27.21 -1.15
N VAL A 87 8.33 -27.20 0.12
CA VAL A 87 8.82 -28.16 1.13
C VAL A 87 8.30 -29.58 0.89
N ASP A 88 7.06 -29.74 0.44
CA ASP A 88 6.49 -31.05 0.12
C ASP A 88 7.17 -31.68 -1.13
N ASP A 89 7.53 -30.85 -2.11
CA ASP A 89 8.19 -31.27 -3.36
C ASP A 89 9.68 -31.57 -3.17
N ASP A 90 10.36 -30.89 -2.22
CA ASP A 90 11.75 -31.15 -1.85
C ASP A 90 11.94 -31.07 -0.32
N LEU A 91 11.74 -32.22 0.33
CA LEU A 91 11.84 -32.38 1.78
C LEU A 91 13.21 -32.02 2.36
N TRP A 92 14.27 -32.01 1.53
CA TRP A 92 15.66 -31.90 2.01
C TRP A 92 16.48 -30.80 1.30
N GLY A 93 15.95 -30.13 0.28
CA GLY A 93 16.66 -29.05 -0.42
C GLY A 93 17.74 -29.55 -1.38
N ASN A 94 17.61 -30.77 -1.90
CA ASN A 94 18.59 -31.33 -2.84
C ASN A 94 18.20 -30.99 -4.29
N GLY A 95 18.39 -29.72 -4.65
CA GLY A 95 18.57 -29.30 -6.04
C GLY A 95 19.89 -29.78 -6.63
#